data_AF-A0A931DYZ8-F1
#
_entry.id   AF-A0A931DYZ8-F1
#
_cell.length_a   1.000
_cell.length_b   1.000
_cell.length_c   1.000
_cell.angle_alpha   90.00
_cell.angle_beta   90.00
_cell.angle_gamma   90.00
#
_symmetry.space_group_name_H-M   'P 1'
#
loop_
_entity.id
_entity.type
_entity.pdbx_description
1 polymer ?
#
loop_
_entity_poly.entity_id
_entity_poly.type
_entity_poly.pdbx_seq_one_letter_code
_entity_poly.pdbx_strand_id
1 'polypeptide(L)' 'MTAPHDDPRTEDHKVAAVNASMIMAGQTLSPELESEGRKILRGELSADESVLRYLEENGLRESARAAELRRRTSGAA' A
#
# COMPACT_ATOMS: atom_id res chain seq x y z
N MET A 1 8.37 -4.84 -29.41
CA MET A 1 7.62 -4.82 -28.15
C MET A 1 8.64 -4.78 -27.03
N THR A 2 9.01 -3.59 -26.55
CA THR A 2 10.06 -3.37 -25.57
C THR A 2 9.49 -3.52 -24.16
N ALA A 3 10.18 -4.28 -23.30
CA ALA A 3 9.84 -4.42 -21.88
C ALA A 3 9.71 -3.04 -21.20
N PRO A 4 8.79 -2.88 -20.23
CA PRO A 4 8.69 -1.64 -19.47
C PRO A 4 9.99 -1.41 -18.72
N HIS A 5 10.42 -0.16 -18.66
CA HIS A 5 11.65 0.31 -18.01
C HIS A 5 11.70 -0.20 -16.56
N ASP A 6 12.55 -1.20 -16.25
CA ASP A 6 12.69 -1.78 -14.93
C ASP A 6 13.07 -0.68 -13.92
N ASP A 7 12.23 -0.46 -12.90
CA ASP A 7 12.54 0.43 -11.79
C ASP A 7 13.83 -0.05 -11.11
N PRO A 8 14.95 0.71 -11.18
CA PRO A 8 16.25 0.24 -10.70
C PRO A 8 16.35 0.25 -9.17
N ARG A 9 15.31 0.73 -8.47
CA ARG A 9 15.28 0.81 -7.02
C ARG A 9 14.99 -0.56 -6.42
N THR A 10 15.82 -0.96 -5.45
CA THR A 10 15.56 -2.11 -4.58
C THR A 10 14.32 -1.86 -3.70
N GLU A 11 13.80 -2.92 -3.09
CA GLU A 11 12.76 -2.79 -2.06
C GLU A 11 13.17 -1.81 -0.97
N ASP A 12 14.42 -1.88 -0.50
CA ASP A 12 14.95 -0.98 0.53
C ASP A 12 15.02 0.48 0.07
N HIS A 13 15.40 0.74 -1.19
CA HIS A 13 15.36 2.11 -1.74
C HIS A 13 13.93 2.67 -1.76
N LYS A 14 12.93 1.84 -2.05
CA LYS A 14 11.52 2.25 -2.06
C LYS A 14 11.01 2.49 -0.64
N VAL A 15 11.32 1.61 0.30
CA VAL A 15 10.97 1.77 1.72
C VAL A 15 11.65 3.00 2.32
N ALA A 16 12.93 3.24 2.03
CA ALA A 16 13.64 4.43 2.48
C ALA A 16 13.00 5.73 1.95
N ALA A 17 12.55 5.73 0.69
CA ALA A 17 11.83 6.88 0.11
C ALA A 17 10.47 7.13 0.80
N VAL A 18 9.73 6.07 1.13
CA VAL A 18 8.49 6.18 1.92
C VAL A 18 8.79 6.74 3.31
N ASN A 19 9.78 6.19 4.01
CA ASN A 19 10.17 6.64 5.35
C ASN A 19 10.57 8.12 5.35
N ALA A 20 11.41 8.55 4.39
CA ALA A 20 11.77 9.95 4.22
C ALA A 20 10.55 10.85 3.98
N SER A 21 9.58 10.38 3.18
CA SER A 21 8.34 11.11 2.91
C SER A 21 7.48 11.26 4.17
N MET A 22 7.38 10.20 4.99
CA MET A 22 6.68 10.25 6.27
C MET A 22 7.34 11.23 7.24
N ILE A 23 8.68 11.17 7.36
CA ILE A 23 9.44 12.10 8.21
C ILE A 23 9.19 13.55 7.80
N MET A 24 9.21 13.85 6.50
CA MET A 24 8.90 15.19 5.98
C MET A 24 7.46 15.63 6.30
N ALA A 25 6.53 14.68 6.41
CA ALA A 25 5.15 14.94 6.84
C ALA A 25 4.97 14.97 8.37
N GLY A 26 6.06 14.88 9.15
CA GLY A 26 6.01 14.82 10.62
C GLY A 26 5.44 13.51 11.16
N GLN A 27 5.50 12.44 10.36
CA GLN A 27 5.03 11.10 10.71
C GLN A 27 6.21 10.13 10.80
N THR A 28 6.01 9.02 11.52
CA THR A 28 6.99 7.94 11.62
C THR A 28 6.46 6.71 10.89
N LEU A 29 7.30 6.04 10.10
CA LEU A 29 6.99 4.73 9.56
C LEU A 29 7.13 3.68 10.68
N SER A 30 6.01 3.08 11.10
CA SER A 30 6.06 2.01 12.10
C SER A 30 6.58 0.70 11.49
N PRO A 31 7.12 -0.24 12.30
CA PRO A 31 7.54 -1.55 11.81
C PRO A 31 6.42 -2.34 11.12
N GLU A 32 5.18 -2.19 11.60
CA GLU A 32 4.00 -2.84 11.04
C GLU A 32 3.69 -2.28 9.64
N LEU A 33 3.73 -0.95 9.48
CA LEU A 33 3.52 -0.29 8.19
C LEU A 33 4.67 -0.58 7.21
N GLU A 34 5.91 -0.69 7.69
CA GLU A 34 7.03 -1.12 6.85
C GLU A 34 6.82 -2.56 6.35
N SER A 35 6.46 -3.48 7.26
CA SER A 35 6.18 -4.88 6.92
C SER A 35 5.05 -5.00 5.89
N GLU A 36 3.96 -4.25 6.08
CA GLU A 36 2.85 -4.23 5.13
C GLU A 36 3.25 -3.60 3.79
N GLY A 37 4.00 -2.49 3.80
CA GLY A 37 4.54 -1.84 2.61
C GLY A 37 5.44 -2.78 1.80
N ARG A 38 6.26 -3.59 2.46
CA ARG A 38 7.10 -4.61 1.78
C ARG A 38 6.26 -5.69 1.11
N LYS A 39 5.18 -6.16 1.74
CA LYS A 39 4.23 -7.10 1.10
C LYS A 39 3.61 -6.49 -0.16
N ILE A 40 3.27 -5.20 -0.12
CA ILE A 40 2.76 -4.47 -1.29
C ILE A 40 3.81 -4.39 -2.41
N LEU A 41 5.06 -4.07 -2.06
CA LEU A 41 6.16 -3.99 -3.04
C LEU A 41 6.47 -5.34 -3.70
N ARG A 42 6.24 -6.46 -3.00
CA ARG A 42 6.39 -7.82 -3.52
C ARG A 42 5.15 -8.34 -4.25
N GLY A 43 4.03 -7.62 -4.20
CA GLY A 43 2.75 -8.07 -4.76
C GLY A 43 2.05 -9.16 -3.95
N GLU A 44 2.47 -9.39 -2.70
CA GLU A 44 1.84 -10.35 -1.77
C GLU A 44 0.52 -9.80 -1.17
N LEU A 45 0.34 -8.48 -1.24
CA LEU A 45 -0.84 -7.75 -0.79
C LEU A 45 -1.06 -6.58 -1.73
N SER A 46 -2.28 -6.35 -2.20
CA SER A 46 -2.57 -5.13 -2.96
C SER A 46 -2.72 -3.91 -2.03
N ALA A 47 -2.37 -2.73 -2.53
CA ALA A 47 -2.62 -1.49 -1.79
C ALA A 47 -4.11 -1.27 -1.50
N ASP A 48 -5.00 -1.72 -2.39
CA ASP A 48 -6.45 -1.62 -2.19
C ASP A 48 -6.93 -2.49 -1.02
N GLU A 49 -6.40 -3.71 -0.89
CA GLU A 49 -6.71 -4.60 0.24
C GLU A 49 -6.20 -4.05 1.58
N SER A 50 -4.98 -3.50 1.59
CA SER A 50 -4.40 -2.83 2.77
C SER A 50 -5.31 -1.68 3.24
N VAL A 51 -5.70 -0.78 2.33
CA VAL A 51 -6.57 0.35 2.69
C VAL A 51 -7.97 -0.13 3.11
N LEU A 52 -8.52 -1.14 2.44
CA LEU A 52 -9.82 -1.70 2.81
C LEU A 52 -9.79 -2.25 4.24
N ARG A 53 -8.74 -3.01 4.60
CA ARG A 53 -8.54 -3.53 5.96
C ARG A 53 -8.50 -2.41 6.98
N TYR A 54 -7.68 -1.38 6.72
CA TYR A 54 -7.60 -0.20 7.60
C TYR A 54 -8.98 0.44 7.83
N LEU A 55 -9.77 0.65 6.78
CA LEU A 55 -11.10 1.22 6.91
C LEU A 55 -12.03 0.33 7.75
N GLU A 56 -11.98 -0.99 7.57
CA GLU A 56 -12.83 -1.91 8.31
C GLU A 56 -12.48 -1.98 9.80
N GLU A 57 -11.19 -1.99 10.13
CA GLU A 57 -10.69 -2.01 11.51
C GLU A 57 -10.99 -0.71 12.26
N ASN A 58 -11.11 0.41 11.55
CA ASN A 58 -11.39 1.72 12.13
C ASN A 58 -12.88 2.13 12.05
N GLY A 59 -13.79 1.17 11.84
CA GLY A 59 -15.24 1.41 11.85
C GLY A 59 -15.78 2.14 10.60
N LEU A 60 -14.99 2.23 9.54
CA LEU A 60 -15.34 2.88 8.26
C LEU A 60 -15.74 1.85 7.18
N ARG A 61 -16.15 0.65 7.60
CA ARG A 61 -16.59 -0.46 6.73
C ARG A 61 -17.69 -0.05 5.74
N GLU A 62 -18.62 0.78 6.17
CA GLU A 62 -19.78 1.23 5.37
C GLU A 62 -19.50 2.53 4.60
N SER A 63 -18.27 3.04 4.64
CA SER A 63 -17.90 4.23 3.88
C SER A 63 -17.99 3.98 2.37
N ALA A 64 -18.32 5.03 1.61
CA ALA A 64 -18.32 4.98 0.15
C ALA A 64 -16.97 4.50 -0.41
N ARG A 65 -15.86 4.85 0.28
CA ARG A 65 -14.51 4.41 -0.07
C ARG A 65 -14.31 2.91 0.12
N ALA A 66 -14.76 2.35 1.24
CA ALA A 66 -14.69 0.90 1.47
C ALA A 66 -15.52 0.13 0.43
N ALA A 67 -16.71 0.63 0.08
CA ALA A 67 -17.53 0.03 -0.97
C ALA A 67 -16.87 0.07 -2.36
N GLU A 68 -16.17 1.16 -2.70
CA GLU A 68 -15.38 1.27 -3.92
C GLU A 68 -14.22 0.26 -3.96
N LEU A 69 -13.46 0.16 -2.86
CA LEU A 69 -12.32 -0.75 -2.77
C LEU A 69 -12.75 -2.21 -2.90
N ARG A 70 -13.85 -2.61 -2.26
CA ARG A 70 -14.42 -3.96 -2.44
C ARG A 70 -14.71 -4.28 -3.91
N ARG A 71 -15.32 -3.35 -4.65
CA ARG A 71 -15.59 -3.55 -6.09
C ARG A 71 -14.30 -3.72 -6.90
N ARG A 72 -13.26 -2.95 -6.59
CA ARG A 72 -11.95 -3.03 -7.27
C ARG A 72 -11.25 -4.35 -6.98
N THR A 73 -11.23 -4.79 -5.72
CA THR A 73 -10.62 -6.06 -5.32
C THR A 73 -11.40 -7.26 -5.86
N SER A 74 -12.74 -7.23 -5.89
CA SER A 74 -13.56 -8.31 -6.45
C SER A 74 -13.51 -8.39 -7.98
N GLY A 75 -13.23 -7.28 -8.67
CA GLY A 75 -13.10 -7.23 -10.14
C GLY A 75 -11.69 -7.49 -10.66
N ALA A 76 -10.70 -7.61 -9.77
CA ALA A 76 -9.30 -7.90 -10.10
C ALA A 76 -8.97 -9.41 -9.99
N ALA A 77 -9.96 -10.26 -9.70
CA ALA A 77 -9.86 -11.72 -9.60
C ALA A 77 -10.12 -12.41 -10.95
#